data_AF-A0A8T7I6Z4-F1
#
_entry.id   AF-A0A8T7I6Z4-F1
#
_cell.length_a   1.000
_cell.length_b   1.000
_cell.length_c   1.000
_cell.angle_alpha   90.00
_cell.angle_beta   90.00
_cell.angle_gamma   90.00
#
_symmetry.space_group_name_H-M   'P 1'
#
loop_
_entity.id
_entity.type
_entity.pdbx_description
1 polymer ?
#
loop_
_entity_poly.entity_id
_entity_poly.type
_entity_poly.pdbx_seq_one_letter_code
_entity_poly.pdbx_strand_id
1 'polypeptide(L)' 'MKRIGKDMLVSAGDADGFVQAIEHKEKFIVGVQWHPEYLPYLSAHRAIFRCFARAVRGQ' A
#
# COMPACT_ATOMS: atom_id res chain seq x y z
N MET A 1 -8.30 -12.67 -13.44
CA MET A 1 -7.70 -11.51 -12.73
C MET A 1 -8.48 -10.25 -13.08
N LYS A 2 -9.00 -9.52 -12.09
CA LYS A 2 -9.55 -8.17 -12.33
C LYS A 2 -8.39 -7.22 -12.65
N ARG A 3 -8.58 -6.35 -13.65
CA ARG A 3 -7.56 -5.34 -14.01
C ARG A 3 -7.53 -4.27 -12.93
N ILE A 4 -6.31 -3.89 -12.53
CA ILE A 4 -6.10 -2.71 -11.67
C ILE A 4 -6.31 -1.43 -12.48
N GLY A 5 -6.54 -0.32 -11.77
CA GLY A 5 -6.71 1.00 -12.38
C GLY A 5 -5.52 1.40 -13.25
N LYS A 6 -5.75 2.35 -14.17
CA LYS A 6 -4.68 2.92 -15.00
C LYS A 6 -3.58 3.49 -14.09
N ASP A 7 -2.32 3.24 -14.46
CA ASP A 7 -1.12 3.71 -13.75
C ASP A 7 -0.97 3.21 -12.31
N MET A 8 -1.74 2.19 -11.93
CA MET A 8 -1.51 1.40 -10.72
C MET A 8 -0.56 0.24 -11.01
N LEU A 9 0.15 -0.21 -9.98
CA LEU A 9 0.99 -1.39 -9.92
C LEU A 9 0.53 -2.29 -8.78
N VAL A 10 0.77 -3.60 -8.90
CA VAL A 10 0.62 -4.54 -7.78
C VAL A 10 1.93 -4.58 -7.01
N SER A 11 1.88 -4.25 -5.72
CA SER A 11 3.07 -4.18 -4.85
C SER A 11 3.14 -5.35 -3.86
N ALA A 12 2.01 -6.03 -3.62
CA ALA A 12 1.96 -7.25 -2.82
C ALA A 12 0.86 -8.19 -3.31
N GLY A 13 1.13 -9.49 -3.25
CA GLY A 13 0.13 -10.54 -3.42
C GLY A 13 0.37 -11.68 -2.44
N ASP A 14 -0.66 -12.49 -2.20
CA ASP A 14 -0.53 -13.72 -1.42
C ASP A 14 -0.25 -14.95 -2.30
N ALA A 15 -0.10 -16.11 -1.66
CA ALA A 15 0.21 -17.37 -2.33
C ALA A 15 -0.91 -17.84 -3.27
N ASP A 16 -2.15 -17.39 -3.06
CA ASP A 16 -3.31 -17.72 -3.88
C ASP A 16 -3.50 -16.72 -5.04
N GLY A 17 -2.61 -15.74 -5.16
CA GLY A 17 -2.61 -14.75 -6.24
C GLY A 17 -3.61 -13.61 -6.02
N PHE A 18 -4.13 -13.42 -4.81
CA PHE A 18 -4.90 -12.22 -4.50
C PHE A 18 -3.97 -11.04 -4.31
N VAL A 19 -4.36 -9.91 -4.91
CA VAL A 19 -3.66 -8.65 -4.75
C VAL A 19 -3.93 -8.12 -3.35
N GLN A 20 -2.86 -7.97 -2.57
CA GLN A 20 -2.90 -7.49 -1.19
C GLN A 20 -2.52 -6.01 -1.10
N ALA A 21 -1.71 -5.49 -2.03
CA ALA A 21 -1.39 -4.07 -2.11
C ALA A 21 -1.24 -3.58 -3.55
N ILE A 22 -1.62 -2.31 -3.75
CA ILE A 22 -1.44 -1.56 -4.99
C ILE A 22 -0.86 -0.18 -4.69
N GLU A 23 -0.11 0.35 -5.65
CA GLU A 23 0.40 1.72 -5.60
C GLU A 23 0.34 2.37 -6.97
N HIS A 24 0.27 3.71 -7.01
CA HIS A 24 0.35 4.45 -8.26
C HIS A 24 1.82 4.67 -8.64
N LYS A 25 2.13 4.62 -9.95
CA LYS A 25 3.49 4.76 -10.48
C LYS A 25 4.20 6.06 -10.07
N GLU A 26 3.50 7.19 -10.14
CA GLU A 26 4.10 8.52 -9.96
C GLU A 26 3.59 9.32 -8.75
N LYS A 27 2.31 9.18 -8.39
CA LYS A 27 1.67 9.91 -7.28
C LYS A 27 1.71 9.07 -6.01
N PHE A 28 1.71 9.74 -4.86
CA PHE A 28 1.51 9.04 -3.59
C PHE A 28 0.06 8.59 -3.45
N ILE A 29 -0.23 7.40 -3.96
CA ILE A 29 -1.51 6.70 -3.83
C ILE A 29 -1.15 5.25 -3.53
N VAL A 30 -1.52 4.78 -2.35
CA VAL A 30 -1.26 3.42 -1.89
C VAL A 30 -2.55 2.84 -1.32
N GLY A 31 -2.86 1.61 -1.69
CA GLY A 31 -3.96 0.84 -1.13
C GLY A 31 -3.44 -0.50 -0.62
N VAL A 32 -3.85 -0.87 0.59
CA VAL A 32 -3.57 -2.18 1.19
C VAL A 32 -4.89 -2.83 1.58
N GLN A 33 -4.99 -4.15 1.40
CA GLN A 33 -6.21 -4.90 1.68
C GLN A 33 -6.29 -5.33 3.15
N TRP A 34 -5.15 -5.55 3.80
CA TRP A 34 -5.10 -5.85 5.23
C TRP A 34 -5.28 -4.57 6.07
N HIS A 35 -5.45 -4.76 7.38
CA HIS A 35 -5.59 -3.69 8.37
C HIS A 35 -4.24 -3.40 9.07
N PRO A 36 -3.36 -2.54 8.51
CA PRO A 36 -2.07 -2.22 9.13
C PRO A 36 -2.22 -1.59 10.52
N GLU A 37 -3.37 -0.97 10.81
CA GLU A 37 -3.72 -0.33 12.08
C GLU A 37 -3.93 -1.32 13.24
N TYR A 38 -4.24 -2.59 12.97
CA TYR A 38 -4.48 -3.59 14.03
C TYR A 38 -3.20 -4.08 14.71
N LEU A 39 -2.05 -3.97 14.04
CA LEU A 39 -0.75 -4.41 14.57
C LEU A 39 0.26 -3.25 14.52
N PRO A 40 0.02 -2.15 15.27
CA PRO A 40 0.84 -0.94 15.20
C PRO A 40 2.26 -1.16 15.72
N TYR A 41 2.52 -2.26 16.45
CA TYR A 41 3.84 -2.64 16.93
C TYR A 41 4.73 -3.28 15.84
N LEU A 42 4.17 -3.68 14.69
CA LEU A 42 4.97 -4.13 13.55
C LEU A 42 5.63 -2.95 12.84
N SER A 43 6.96 -2.98 12.74
CA SER A 43 7.76 -1.90 12.15
C SER A 43 7.41 -1.64 10.68
N ALA A 44 7.05 -2.70 9.94
CA ALA A 44 6.59 -2.66 8.56
C ALA A 44 5.27 -1.91 8.41
N HIS A 45 4.27 -2.20 9.26
CA HIS A 45 2.99 -1.50 9.22
C HIS A 45 3.15 -0.01 9.56
N ARG A 46 3.98 0.30 10.55
CA ARG A 46 4.32 1.71 10.84
C ARG A 46 5.01 2.42 9.68
N ALA A 47 5.74 1.70 8.82
CA ALA A 47 6.39 2.31 7.66
C ALA A 47 5.37 2.88 6.67
N ILE A 48 4.25 2.19 6.45
CA ILE A 48 3.16 2.65 5.58
C ILE A 48 2.62 4.00 6.09
N PHE A 49 2.32 4.09 7.38
CA PHE A 49 1.86 5.34 8.00
C PHE A 49 2.92 6.44 7.99
N ARG A 50 4.20 6.11 8.16
CA ARG A 50 5.30 7.08 8.03
C ARG A 50 5.38 7.64 6.61
N CYS A 51 5.29 6.79 5.59
CA CYS A 51 5.26 7.20 4.19
C CYS A 51 4.05 8.10 3.91
N PHE A 52 2.86 7.73 4.39
CA PHE A 52 1.67 8.56 4.29
C PHE A 52 1.86 9.94 4.95
N ALA A 53 2.37 9.97 6.19
CA ALA A 53 2.62 11.22 6.89
C ALA A 53 3.70 12.08 6.21
N ARG A 54 4.68 11.47 5.54
CA ARG A 54 5.69 12.17 4.74
C ARG A 54 5.05 12.82 3.50
N ALA A 55 4.23 12.06 2.78
CA ALA A 55 3.55 12.53 1.58
C ALA A 55 2.58 13.69 1.87
N VAL A 56 1.82 13.61 2.97
CA VAL A 56 0.94 14.70 3.42
C VAL A 56 1.72 15.97 3.79
N ARG A 57 2.96 15.82 4.28
CA ARG A 57 3.84 16.95 4.61
C ARG A 57 4.58 17.55 3.41
N GLY A 58 4.47 16.94 2.22
CA GLY A 58 5.18 17.41 1.02
C GLY A 58 6.71 17.23 1.08
N GLN A 59 7.19 16.25 1.86
CA GLN A 59 8.61 15.94 2.06
C GLN A 59 9.13 14.81 1.15
#